data_AF-A0A940J0R3-F1
#
_entry.id   AF-A0A940J0R3-F1
#
_cell.length_a   1.000
_cell.length_b   1.000
_cell.length_c   1.000
_cell.angle_alpha   90.00
_cell.angle_beta   90.00
_cell.angle_gamma   90.00
#
_symmetry.space_group_name_H-M   'P 1'
#
loop_
_entity.id
_entity.type
_entity.pdbx_description
1 polymer ?
#
loop_
_entity_poly.entity_id
_entity_poly.type
_entity_poly.pdbx_seq_one_letter_code
_entity_poly.pdbx_strand_id
1 'polypeptide(L)' 'MTTLCFEQLETLYDELATAIDQAGPERESVFLAKLALCMAQEWGDGARVSALIRECLHEPAPVPGAQKMI' A
#
# COMPACT_ATOMS: atom_id res chain seq x y z
N MET A 1 -14.42 -9.26 -11.13
CA MET A 1 -13.07 -8.85 -10.72
C MET A 1 -12.63 -7.71 -11.62
N THR A 2 -12.70 -6.47 -11.12
CA THR A 2 -12.21 -5.29 -11.83
C THR A 2 -10.74 -5.12 -11.51
N THR A 3 -9.88 -5.54 -12.41
CA THR A 3 -8.45 -5.22 -12.36
C THR A 3 -8.29 -3.72 -12.62
N LEU A 4 -7.59 -3.01 -11.75
CA LEU A 4 -7.25 -1.60 -11.97
C LEU A 4 -6.38 -1.48 -13.23
N CYS A 5 -6.66 -0.49 -14.07
CA CYS A 5 -5.75 -0.18 -15.18
C CYS A 5 -4.47 0.50 -14.64
N PHE A 6 -3.43 0.55 -15.47
CA PHE A 6 -2.15 1.13 -15.08
C PHE A 6 -2.28 2.60 -14.62
N GLU A 7 -3.05 3.41 -15.33
CA GLU A 7 -3.29 4.83 -14.96
C GLU A 7 -3.94 4.98 -13.59
N GLN A 8 -4.86 4.07 -13.23
CA GLN A 8 -5.50 4.05 -11.92
C GLN A 8 -4.52 3.67 -10.81
N LEU A 9 -3.61 2.73 -11.10
CA LEU A 9 -2.56 2.34 -10.15
C LEU A 9 -1.56 3.48 -9.93
N GLU A 10 -1.17 4.19 -10.99
CA GLU A 10 -0.28 5.36 -10.92
C GLU A 10 -0.90 6.47 -10.07
N THR A 11 -2.16 6.83 -10.37
CA THR A 11 -2.90 7.84 -9.59
C THR A 11 -2.99 7.46 -8.11
N LEU A 12 -3.30 6.19 -7.82
CA LEU A 12 -3.41 5.72 -6.45
C LEU A 12 -2.05 5.69 -5.74
N TYR A 13 -0.97 5.37 -6.45
CA TYR A 13 0.38 5.38 -5.90
C TYR A 13 0.82 6.82 -5.55
N ASP A 14 0.56 7.79 -6.42
CA ASP A 14 0.86 9.21 -6.16
C ASP A 14 0.07 9.76 -4.97
N GLU A 15 -1.21 9.39 -4.86
CA GLU A 15 -2.04 9.74 -3.71
C GLU A 15 -1.49 9.14 -2.41
N LEU A 16 -1.09 7.86 -2.43
CA LEU A 16 -0.47 7.19 -1.30
C LEU A 16 0.86 7.85 -0.91
N ALA A 17 1.73 8.15 -1.87
CA ALA A 17 3.01 8.80 -1.62
C ALA A 17 2.80 10.17 -0.96
N THR A 18 1.89 10.97 -1.49
CA THR A 18 1.53 12.28 -0.92
C THR A 18 0.97 12.16 0.49
N ALA A 19 0.12 11.16 0.76
CA ALA A 19 -0.47 10.95 2.07
C ALA A 19 0.56 10.47 3.12
N ILE A 20 1.51 9.63 2.71
CA ILE A 20 2.63 9.18 3.55
C ILE A 20 3.51 10.39 3.92
N ASP A 21 3.87 11.22 2.94
CA ASP A 21 4.67 12.43 3.17
C ASP A 21 3.97 13.39 4.14
N GLN A 22 2.65 13.55 4.02
CA GLN A 22 1.85 14.37 4.94
C GLN A 22 1.75 13.79 6.35
N ALA A 23 1.69 12.46 6.49
CA ALA A 23 1.71 11.80 7.79
C ALA A 23 3.05 12.03 8.52
N GLY A 24 4.14 12.10 7.75
CA GLY A 24 5.49 12.33 8.23
C GLY A 24 6.16 11.06 8.77
N PRO A 25 7.50 11.07 8.89
CA PRO A 25 8.31 9.87 9.15
C PRO A 25 8.03 9.22 10.51
N GLU A 26 7.54 9.98 11.49
CA GLU A 26 7.19 9.43 12.81
C GLU A 26 5.87 8.64 12.79
N ARG A 27 4.99 8.91 11.81
CA ARG A 27 3.62 8.39 11.78
C ARG A 27 3.30 7.59 10.53
N GLU A 28 4.16 7.55 9.53
CA GLU A 28 3.94 6.81 8.28
C GLU A 28 3.53 5.34 8.54
N SER A 29 4.21 4.66 9.46
CA SER A 29 3.90 3.26 9.79
C SER A 29 2.52 3.11 10.44
N VAL A 30 2.16 4.05 11.31
CA VAL A 30 0.84 4.07 11.97
C VAL A 30 -0.26 4.45 10.98
N PHE A 31 0.02 5.36 10.05
CA PHE A 31 -0.88 5.74 8.96
C PHE A 31 -1.17 4.55 8.05
N LEU A 32 -0.13 3.86 7.57
CA LEU A 32 -0.28 2.68 6.71
C LEU A 32 -1.02 1.55 7.42
N ALA A 33 -0.74 1.30 8.70
CA ALA A 33 -1.47 0.32 9.49
C ALA A 33 -2.96 0.67 9.60
N LYS A 34 -3.29 1.95 9.85
CA LYS A 34 -4.69 2.41 9.92
C LYS A 34 -5.38 2.29 8.56
N LEU A 35 -4.72 2.69 7.47
CA LEU A 35 -5.27 2.59 6.12
C LEU A 35 -5.59 1.13 5.76
N ALA A 36 -4.69 0.20 6.06
CA ALA A 36 -4.90 -1.23 5.85
C ALA A 36 -6.11 -1.76 6.67
N LEU A 37 -6.25 -1.33 7.93
CA LEU A 37 -7.40 -1.70 8.76
C LEU A 37 -8.72 -1.11 8.24
N CYS A 38 -8.73 0.13 7.76
CA CYS A 38 -9.90 0.75 7.13
C CYS A 38 -10.31 -0.03 5.87
N MET A 39 -9.36 -0.37 4.99
CA MET A 39 -9.64 -1.19 3.80
C MET A 39 -10.16 -2.58 4.17
N ALA A 40 -9.61 -3.21 5.23
CA ALA A 40 -10.09 -4.49 5.73
C ALA A 40 -11.54 -4.42 6.21
N GLN A 41 -11.90 -3.32 6.88
CA GLN A 41 -13.25 -3.09 7.36
C GLN A 41 -14.24 -2.87 6.21
N GLU A 42 -13.85 -2.08 5.20
CA GLU A 42 -14.67 -1.86 3.99
C GLU A 42 -14.86 -3.15 3.17
N TRP A 43 -13.82 -3.98 3.08
CA TRP A 43 -13.91 -5.27 2.38
C TRP A 43 -14.62 -6.36 3.18
N GLY A 44 -14.73 -6.21 4.50
CA GLY A 44 -15.39 -7.17 5.39
C GLY A 44 -14.69 -8.54 5.49
N ASP A 45 -13.43 -8.65 5.04
CA ASP A 45 -12.69 -9.91 4.96
C ASP A 45 -11.29 -9.81 5.59
N GLY A 46 -11.24 -9.90 6.92
CA GLY A 46 -9.99 -9.87 7.69
C GLY A 46 -9.08 -11.08 7.43
N ALA A 47 -9.64 -12.22 7.00
CA ALA A 47 -8.85 -13.41 6.68
C ALA A 47 -8.07 -13.21 5.39
N ARG A 48 -8.68 -12.61 4.37
CA ARG A 48 -7.99 -12.25 3.12
C ARG A 48 -6.90 -11.22 3.37
N VAL A 49 -7.15 -10.21 4.20
CA VAL A 49 -6.13 -9.21 4.56
C VAL A 49 -4.95 -9.86 5.30
N SER A 50 -5.22 -10.78 6.23
CA SER A 50 -4.18 -11.54 6.93
C SER A 50 -3.36 -12.46 6.01
N ALA A 51 -3.96 -12.96 4.92
CA ALA A 51 -3.23 -13.68 3.88
C ALA A 51 -2.31 -12.74 3.09
N LEU A 52 -2.81 -11.58 2.65
CA LEU A 52 -2.02 -10.59 1.91
C LEU A 52 -0.82 -10.07 2.73
N ILE A 53 -0.99 -9.81 4.03
CA ILE A 53 0.12 -9.41 4.90
C ILE A 53 1.25 -10.46 4.88
N ARG A 54 0.90 -11.74 4.95
CA ARG A 54 1.89 -12.83 4.88
C ARG A 54 2.55 -12.87 3.50
N GLU A 55 1.79 -12.74 2.43
CA GLU A 55 2.32 -12.69 1.06
C GLU A 55 3.36 -11.55 0.91
N CYS A 56 3.04 -10.34 1.35
CA CYS A 56 3.96 -9.19 1.30
C CYS A 56 5.23 -9.36 2.16
N LEU A 57 5.15 -10.09 3.28
CA LEU A 57 6.32 -10.39 4.11
C LEU A 57 7.25 -11.45 3.47
N HIS A 58 6.72 -12.28 2.58
CA HIS A 58 7.49 -13.29 1.85
C HIS A 58 8.07 -12.77 0.53
N GLU A 59 7.47 -11.72 -0.06
CA GLU A 59 8.01 -11.06 -1.24
C GLU A 59 9.26 -10.24 -0.85
N PRO A 60 10.42 -10.40 -1.53
CA PRO A 60 11.58 -9.58 -1.26
C PRO A 60 11.19 -8.11 -1.44
N ALA A 61 11.40 -7.31 -0.39
CA ALA A 61 11.01 -5.90 -0.38
C ALA A 61 11.47 -5.21 -1.68
N PRO A 62 10.59 -4.45 -2.35
CA PRO A 62 10.99 -3.66 -3.51
C PRO A 62 12.11 -2.71 -3.06
N VAL A 63 13.28 -2.83 -3.70
CA VAL A 63 14.43 -1.98 -3.41
C VAL A 63 14.03 -0.50 -3.59
N PRO A 64 14.05 0.32 -2.52
CA PRO A 64 13.75 1.73 -2.65
C PRO A 64 14.87 2.36 -3.50
N GLY A 65 14.58 2.72 -4.75
CA GLY A 65 15.54 3.40 -5.63
C GLY A 65 15.70 2.85 -7.05
N ALA A 66 14.97 1.81 -7.47
CA ALA A 66 15.06 1.31 -8.85
C ALA A 66 14.46 2.25 -9.93
N GLN A 67 13.87 3.38 -9.55
CA GLN A 67 13.25 4.34 -10.48
C GLN A 67 14.22 5.35 -11.13
N LYS A 68 15.55 5.12 -11.10
CA LYS A 68 16.50 6.01 -11.78
C LYS A 68 17.53 5.28 -12.62
N MET A 69 17.08 4.64 -13.70
CA MET A 69 17.97 4.32 -14.83
C MET A 69 17.17 4.04 -16.12
N ILE A 70 16.66 5.10 -16.73
CA ILE A 70 16.51 5.24 -18.18
C ILE A 70 16.88 6.67 -18.57
#